data_AF-A0A4Y9Y3E4-F1
#
_entry.id   AF-A0A4Y9Y3E4-F1
#
_cell.length_a   1.000
_cell.length_b   1.000
_cell.length_c   1.000
_cell.angle_alpha   90.00
_cell.angle_beta   90.00
_cell.angle_gamma   90.00
#
_symmetry.space_group_name_H-M   'P 1'
#
loop_
_entity.id
_entity.type
_entity.pdbx_description
1 polymer ?
#
loop_
_entity_poly.entity_id
_entity_poly.type
_entity_poly.pdbx_seq_one_letter_code
_entity_poly.pdbx_strand_id
1 'polypeptide(L)'
;MTIPLNGSARAQQDVEAPTRPKDVGLLAMEMYFPQRCISEEELEEFDGVSKGKYTIGLGQKFMACCDDREDINSFALTAVVNLLEKYNIDPVSIGRIDVGTETIIDKSKATKTVLMDLFAEAGNTDVEGVDSKNACYGSTAALFNAINWVESSSWDGRNAIVVGAISPSMPRAAAGQLAVRVHLPC
;
A
#
# COMPACT_ATOMS: atom_id res chain seq x y z
N MET A 1 22.77 13.15 -23.95
CA MET A 1 23.24 12.46 -25.17
C MET A 1 22.01 12.07 -25.96
N THR A 2 21.59 12.90 -26.91
CA THR A 2 20.44 12.65 -27.79
C THR A 2 20.98 12.14 -29.13
N ILE A 3 20.51 10.96 -29.54
CA ILE A 3 20.88 10.34 -30.82
C ILE A 3 19.94 10.92 -31.90
N PRO A 4 20.45 11.39 -33.05
CA PRO A 4 19.59 11.84 -34.14
C PRO A 4 19.04 10.63 -34.91
N LEU A 5 17.72 10.64 -35.19
CA LEU A 5 17.09 9.66 -36.06
C LEU A 5 17.18 10.14 -37.52
N ASN A 6 18.02 9.47 -38.31
CA ASN A 6 18.15 9.70 -39.74
C ASN A 6 17.03 8.95 -40.47
N GLY A 7 16.23 9.67 -41.26
CA GLY A 7 15.10 9.10 -42.00
C GLY A 7 15.54 8.30 -43.23
N SER A 8 14.97 7.11 -43.40
CA SER A 8 14.80 6.45 -44.71
C SER A 8 13.64 5.45 -44.64
N ALA A 9 13.00 5.24 -45.79
CA ALA A 9 11.59 4.90 -45.94
C ALA A 9 11.20 3.43 -45.67
N ARG A 10 10.00 3.28 -45.09
CA ARG A 10 9.01 2.19 -45.24
C ARG A 10 9.49 0.74 -45.05
N ALA A 11 9.28 0.26 -43.83
CA ALA A 11 8.36 -0.85 -43.58
C ALA A 11 7.43 -0.42 -42.43
N GLN A 12 6.21 0.01 -42.74
CA GLN A 12 5.14 0.01 -41.73
C GLN A 12 4.78 -1.45 -41.49
N GLN A 13 5.58 -2.14 -40.67
CA GLN A 13 5.00 -3.13 -39.80
C GLN A 13 4.25 -2.30 -38.77
N ASP A 14 2.92 -2.31 -38.86
CA ASP A 14 2.09 -1.92 -37.72
C ASP A 14 2.53 -2.82 -36.58
N VAL A 15 3.42 -2.30 -35.73
CA VAL A 15 3.72 -2.92 -34.44
C VAL A 15 2.41 -2.79 -33.68
N GLU A 16 1.61 -3.85 -33.74
CA GLU A 16 0.36 -3.94 -33.00
C GLU A 16 0.74 -3.81 -31.53
N ALA A 17 0.60 -2.59 -31.01
CA ALA A 17 0.90 -2.32 -29.62
C ALA A 17 0.02 -3.25 -28.80
N PRO A 18 0.58 -3.99 -27.83
CA PRO A 18 -0.22 -4.88 -26.99
C PRO A 18 -1.39 -4.08 -26.44
N THR A 19 -2.58 -4.66 -26.54
CA THR A 19 -3.81 -3.97 -26.16
C THR A 19 -3.68 -3.58 -24.70
N ARG A 20 -3.81 -2.28 -24.40
CA ARG A 20 -3.76 -1.82 -23.00
C ARG A 20 -4.79 -2.56 -22.17
N PRO A 21 -4.46 -2.94 -20.93
CA PRO A 21 -5.45 -3.55 -20.04
C PRO A 21 -6.62 -2.58 -19.88
N LYS A 22 -7.82 -3.16 -19.87
CA LYS A 22 -9.06 -2.41 -19.68
C LYS A 22 -9.47 -2.50 -18.21
N ASP A 23 -10.22 -1.49 -17.77
CA ASP A 23 -10.85 -1.47 -16.45
C ASP A 23 -9.87 -1.71 -15.28
N VAL A 24 -8.70 -1.08 -15.35
CA VAL A 24 -7.69 -1.12 -14.29
C VAL A 24 -8.25 -0.41 -13.04
N GLY A 25 -8.30 -1.11 -11.92
CA GLY A 25 -8.87 -0.60 -10.69
C GLY A 25 -8.69 -1.54 -9.50
N LEU A 26 -9.33 -1.20 -8.38
CA LEU A 26 -9.25 -1.95 -7.13
C LEU A 26 -10.19 -3.16 -7.19
N LEU A 27 -9.67 -4.37 -6.97
CA LEU A 27 -10.43 -5.62 -6.96
C LEU A 27 -10.77 -6.11 -5.56
N ALA A 28 -9.84 -5.90 -4.63
CA ALA A 28 -9.91 -6.40 -3.27
C ALA A 28 -9.31 -5.36 -2.34
N MET A 29 -9.83 -5.30 -1.12
CA MET A 29 -9.46 -4.32 -0.12
C MET A 29 -9.51 -4.97 1.25
N GLU A 30 -8.40 -4.94 1.98
CA GLU A 30 -8.33 -5.41 3.36
C GLU A 30 -7.79 -4.33 4.28
N MET A 31 -8.28 -4.33 5.53
CA MET A 31 -7.89 -3.36 6.54
C MET A 31 -7.52 -4.00 7.87
N TYR A 32 -6.41 -3.53 8.45
CA TYR A 32 -6.00 -3.86 9.81
C TYR A 32 -5.85 -2.59 10.65
N PHE A 33 -6.32 -2.65 11.89
CA PHE A 33 -6.10 -1.65 12.93
C PHE A 33 -5.76 -2.35 14.27
N PRO A 34 -4.91 -1.75 15.12
CA PRO A 34 -4.62 -2.26 16.46
C PRO A 34 -5.88 -2.41 17.30
N GLN A 35 -5.89 -3.41 18.17
CA GLN A 35 -7.07 -3.72 19.01
C GLN A 35 -7.17 -2.83 20.25
N ARG A 36 -6.09 -2.17 20.67
CA ARG A 36 -6.12 -1.26 21.80
C ARG A 36 -6.62 0.10 21.35
N CYS A 37 -7.58 0.65 22.09
CA CYS A 37 -8.11 1.97 21.87
C CYS A 37 -8.22 2.76 23.16
N ILE A 38 -8.09 4.08 23.04
CA ILE A 38 -8.28 5.05 24.12
C ILE A 38 -9.58 5.81 23.85
N SER A 39 -10.42 5.96 24.86
CA SER A 39 -11.62 6.81 24.79
C SER A 39 -11.22 8.28 24.78
N GLU A 40 -11.70 9.05 23.81
CA GLU A 40 -11.41 10.48 23.74
C GLU A 40 -12.05 11.26 24.91
N GLU A 41 -13.16 10.78 25.47
CA GLU A 41 -13.76 11.39 26.66
C GLU A 41 -12.87 11.20 27.89
N GLU A 42 -12.30 9.99 28.07
CA GLU A 42 -11.35 9.73 29.17
C GLU A 42 -10.03 10.47 28.96
N LEU A 43 -9.60 10.64 27.70
CA LEU A 43 -8.41 11.41 27.36
C LEU A 43 -8.61 12.92 27.62
N GLU A 44 -9.83 13.45 27.40
CA GLU A 44 -10.17 14.82 27.77
C GLU A 44 -10.02 15.06 29.29
N GLU A 45 -10.50 14.10 30.10
CA GLU A 45 -10.37 14.14 31.56
C GLU A 45 -8.91 14.04 32.01
N PHE A 46 -8.15 13.12 31.40
CA PHE A 46 -6.74 12.93 31.69
C PHE A 46 -5.88 14.15 31.37
N ASP A 47 -6.11 14.78 30.22
CA ASP A 47 -5.37 15.98 29.78
C ASP A 47 -5.83 17.27 30.51
N GLY A 48 -6.92 17.21 31.29
CA GLY A 48 -7.49 18.37 31.97
C GLY A 48 -8.04 19.42 31.02
N VAL A 49 -8.49 19.01 29.83
CA VAL A 49 -9.06 19.91 28.82
C VAL A 49 -10.57 20.05 28.99
N SER A 50 -11.16 21.07 28.36
CA SER A 50 -12.60 21.26 28.39
C SER A 50 -13.33 20.08 27.73
N LYS A 51 -14.41 19.62 28.36
CA LYS A 51 -15.29 18.59 27.79
C LYS A 51 -15.76 18.98 26.39
N GLY A 52 -15.70 18.04 25.45
CA GLY A 52 -16.05 18.27 24.06
C GLY A 52 -14.89 18.73 23.18
N LYS A 53 -13.68 18.98 23.71
CA LYS A 53 -12.56 19.43 22.88
C LYS A 53 -12.16 18.40 21.81
N TYR A 54 -12.09 17.12 22.16
CA TYR A 54 -11.74 16.02 21.26
C TYR A 54 -13.01 15.43 20.65
N THR A 55 -14.02 15.17 21.47
CA THR A 55 -15.27 14.53 21.04
C THR A 55 -16.12 15.39 20.11
N ILE A 56 -16.18 16.71 20.34
CA ILE A 56 -16.95 17.65 19.51
C ILE A 56 -16.01 18.48 18.63
N GLY A 57 -14.93 19.03 19.19
CA GLY A 57 -14.00 19.89 18.47
C GLY A 57 -13.23 19.16 17.37
N LEU A 58 -12.76 17.93 17.64
CA LEU A 58 -12.12 17.07 16.63
C LEU A 58 -13.10 16.06 16.01
N GLY A 59 -14.24 15.80 16.66
CA GLY A 59 -15.22 14.81 16.21
C GLY A 59 -14.77 13.35 16.40
N GLN A 60 -13.79 13.10 17.27
CA GLN A 60 -13.21 11.78 17.50
C GLN A 60 -13.81 11.11 18.74
N LYS A 61 -14.10 9.81 18.66
CA LYS A 61 -14.65 9.05 19.81
C LYS A 61 -13.61 8.15 20.45
N PHE A 62 -12.80 7.51 19.63
CA PHE A 62 -11.78 6.57 20.04
C PHE A 62 -10.54 6.77 19.17
N MET A 63 -9.38 6.60 19.77
CA MET A 63 -8.10 6.52 19.07
C MET A 63 -7.52 5.11 19.26
N ALA A 64 -7.17 4.45 18.14
CA ALA A 64 -6.41 3.21 18.17
C ALA A 64 -4.94 3.49 18.50
N CYS A 65 -4.34 2.68 19.37
CA CYS A 65 -2.95 2.80 19.80
C CYS A 65 -2.23 1.46 19.69
N CYS A 66 -0.96 1.49 19.33
CA CYS A 66 -0.14 0.29 19.20
C CYS A 66 0.48 -0.07 20.56
N ASP A 67 0.60 -1.37 20.83
CA ASP A 67 1.44 -1.86 21.94
C ASP A 67 2.90 -2.03 21.51
N ASP A 68 3.78 -2.36 22.46
CA ASP A 68 5.18 -2.71 22.20
C ASP A 68 5.39 -3.94 21.28
N ARG A 69 4.32 -4.68 21.00
CA ARG A 69 4.30 -5.87 20.12
C ARG A 69 3.91 -5.56 18.68
N GLU A 70 3.52 -4.34 18.39
CA GLU A 70 2.90 -3.95 17.13
C GLU A 70 3.67 -2.78 16.50
N ASP A 71 4.13 -2.98 15.27
CA ASP A 71 4.79 -1.96 14.46
C ASP A 71 4.24 -1.92 13.02
N ILE A 72 4.77 -0.99 12.22
CA ILE A 72 4.36 -0.82 10.81
C ILE A 72 4.53 -2.10 9.98
N ASN A 73 5.56 -2.90 10.26
CA ASN A 73 5.83 -4.13 9.53
C ASN A 73 4.79 -5.18 9.88
N SER A 74 4.47 -5.33 11.17
CA SER A 74 3.44 -6.24 11.66
C SER A 74 2.06 -5.91 11.09
N PHE A 75 1.72 -4.61 10.95
CA PHE A 75 0.47 -4.17 10.32
C PHE A 75 0.43 -4.52 8.85
N ALA A 76 1.51 -4.22 8.13
CA ALA A 76 1.63 -4.51 6.71
C ALA A 76 1.55 -6.03 6.46
N LEU A 77 2.28 -6.84 7.24
CA LEU A 77 2.25 -8.30 7.17
C LEU A 77 0.85 -8.85 7.45
N THR A 78 0.20 -8.41 8.54
CA THR A 78 -1.13 -8.89 8.93
C THR A 78 -2.18 -8.58 7.87
N ALA A 79 -2.19 -7.36 7.33
CA ALA A 79 -3.16 -6.99 6.31
C ALA A 79 -2.92 -7.72 4.98
N VAL A 80 -1.66 -7.94 4.60
CA VAL A 80 -1.34 -8.69 3.37
C VAL A 80 -1.72 -10.15 3.52
N VAL A 81 -1.41 -10.81 4.64
CA VAL A 81 -1.83 -12.19 4.92
C VAL A 81 -3.36 -12.30 4.88
N ASN A 82 -4.07 -11.42 5.59
CA ASN A 82 -5.54 -11.40 5.58
C ASN A 82 -6.11 -11.18 4.18
N LEU A 83 -5.49 -10.30 3.37
CA LEU A 83 -5.90 -10.07 1.99
C LEU A 83 -5.74 -11.34 1.15
N LEU A 84 -4.57 -12.00 1.24
CA LEU A 84 -4.27 -13.21 0.48
C LEU A 84 -5.24 -14.34 0.84
N GLU A 85 -5.47 -14.57 2.14
CA GLU A 85 -6.37 -15.62 2.63
C GLU A 85 -7.84 -15.35 2.29
N LYS A 86 -8.35 -14.15 2.61
CA LYS A 86 -9.78 -13.81 2.46
C LYS A 86 -10.23 -13.78 1.01
N TYR A 87 -9.35 -13.38 0.10
CA TYR A 87 -9.63 -13.32 -1.32
C TYR A 87 -9.03 -14.50 -2.10
N ASN A 88 -8.47 -15.49 -1.40
CA ASN A 88 -7.85 -16.69 -1.97
C ASN A 88 -6.88 -16.35 -3.13
N ILE A 89 -5.97 -15.42 -2.87
CA ILE A 89 -4.99 -14.93 -3.84
C ILE A 89 -3.72 -15.78 -3.71
N ASP A 90 -3.31 -16.39 -4.81
CA ASP A 90 -2.03 -17.09 -4.88
C ASP A 90 -0.87 -16.08 -4.77
N PRO A 91 0.05 -16.21 -3.80
CA PRO A 91 1.23 -15.33 -3.70
C PRO A 91 2.07 -15.28 -4.97
N VAL A 92 2.09 -16.34 -5.79
CA VAL A 92 2.82 -16.37 -7.07
C VAL A 92 2.16 -15.47 -8.13
N SER A 93 0.87 -15.18 -7.99
CA SER A 93 0.12 -14.31 -8.89
C SER A 93 0.37 -12.81 -8.69
N ILE A 94 1.30 -12.44 -7.80
CA ILE A 94 1.67 -11.05 -7.50
C ILE A 94 2.99 -10.69 -8.19
N GLY A 95 2.98 -9.63 -8.99
CA GLY A 95 4.16 -9.14 -9.74
C GLY A 95 4.71 -7.82 -9.22
N ARG A 96 3.95 -7.09 -8.40
CA ARG A 96 4.38 -5.81 -7.85
C ARG A 96 3.81 -5.55 -6.46
N ILE A 97 4.65 -5.04 -5.56
CA ILE A 97 4.25 -4.60 -4.21
C ILE A 97 4.84 -3.21 -3.95
N ASP A 98 3.99 -2.20 -3.81
CA ASP A 98 4.41 -0.85 -3.40
C ASP A 98 3.85 -0.54 -2.01
N VAL A 99 4.69 0.03 -1.14
CA VAL A 99 4.30 0.40 0.23
C VAL A 99 4.29 1.92 0.36
N GLY A 100 3.16 2.51 0.69
CA GLY A 100 3.05 3.90 1.07
C GLY A 100 3.14 4.06 2.59
N THR A 101 4.15 4.78 3.09
CA THR A 101 4.26 5.04 4.53
C THR A 101 5.01 6.34 4.81
N GLU A 102 4.71 6.97 5.94
CA GLU A 102 5.52 8.06 6.52
C GLU A 102 6.29 7.60 7.77
N THR A 103 6.00 6.40 8.29
CA THR A 103 6.67 5.83 9.45
C THR A 103 7.95 5.13 9.02
N ILE A 104 9.10 5.67 9.44
CA ILE A 104 10.43 5.15 9.08
C ILE A 104 10.95 4.30 10.24
N ILE A 105 11.00 2.98 10.04
CA ILE A 105 11.72 2.06 10.95
C ILE A 105 13.21 2.00 10.59
N ASP A 106 13.52 1.98 9.30
CA ASP A 106 14.88 1.94 8.78
C ASP A 106 15.04 2.96 7.64
N LYS A 107 16.21 3.62 7.58
CA LYS A 107 16.50 4.68 6.59
C LYS A 107 16.89 4.12 5.22
N SER A 108 17.26 2.85 5.15
CA SER A 108 17.77 2.19 3.95
C SER A 108 16.94 0.98 3.56
N LYS A 109 16.54 0.16 4.54
CA LYS A 109 15.71 -1.03 4.30
C LYS A 109 14.23 -0.63 4.20
N ALA A 110 13.66 -0.84 3.01
CA ALA A 110 12.25 -0.60 2.74
C ALA A 110 11.35 -1.63 3.45
N THR A 111 10.19 -1.19 3.92
CA THR A 111 9.13 -2.06 4.50
C THR A 111 8.73 -3.16 3.53
N LYS A 112 8.70 -2.83 2.22
CA LYS A 112 8.48 -3.79 1.13
C LYS A 112 9.37 -5.03 1.24
N THR A 113 10.63 -4.88 1.66
CA THR A 113 11.54 -6.03 1.75
C THR A 113 11.19 -6.99 2.88
N VAL A 114 10.51 -6.53 3.93
CA VAL A 114 9.99 -7.39 5.00
C VAL A 114 8.76 -8.16 4.51
N LEU A 115 7.91 -7.51 3.71
CA LEU A 115 6.76 -8.18 3.08
C LEU A 115 7.16 -9.31 2.14
N MET A 116 8.34 -9.24 1.52
CA MET A 116 8.84 -10.29 0.64
C MET A 116 9.04 -11.63 1.36
N ASP A 117 9.16 -11.66 2.69
CA ASP A 117 9.26 -12.91 3.45
C ASP A 117 8.01 -13.80 3.22
N LEU A 118 6.82 -13.20 3.10
CA LEU A 118 5.56 -13.90 2.80
C LEU A 118 5.54 -14.54 1.40
N PHE A 119 6.25 -13.95 0.44
CA PHE A 119 6.28 -14.39 -0.95
C PHE A 119 7.45 -15.36 -1.20
N ALA A 120 8.52 -15.25 -0.41
CA ALA A 120 9.67 -16.13 -0.47
C ALA A 120 9.28 -17.57 -0.10
N GLU A 121 8.37 -17.78 0.87
CA GLU A 121 7.85 -19.11 1.22
C GLU A 121 7.15 -19.80 0.04
N ALA A 122 6.48 -19.03 -0.82
CA ALA A 122 5.85 -19.51 -2.05
C ALA A 122 6.82 -19.58 -3.25
N GLY A 123 8.08 -19.21 -3.08
CA GLY A 123 9.09 -19.17 -4.14
C GLY A 123 8.97 -17.98 -5.11
N ASN A 124 8.15 -16.97 -4.79
CA ASN A 124 7.98 -15.78 -5.63
C ASN A 124 8.92 -14.65 -5.18
N THR A 125 10.11 -14.57 -5.80
CA THR A 125 11.11 -13.52 -5.50
C THR A 125 11.16 -12.41 -6.55
N ASP A 126 10.56 -12.62 -7.72
CA ASP A 126 10.54 -11.66 -8.83
C ASP A 126 9.31 -10.75 -8.72
N VAL A 127 9.39 -9.77 -7.81
CA VAL A 127 8.29 -8.86 -7.50
C VAL A 127 8.82 -7.42 -7.47
N GLU A 128 8.32 -6.58 -8.36
CA GLU A 128 8.69 -5.15 -8.44
C GLU A 128 8.15 -4.33 -7.26
N GLY A 129 8.60 -3.08 -7.16
CA GLY A 129 8.06 -2.08 -6.23
C GLY A 129 8.94 -1.80 -5.00
N VAL A 130 8.67 -0.65 -4.39
CA VAL A 130 9.46 -0.06 -3.29
C VAL A 130 8.57 0.73 -2.33
N ASP A 131 9.18 1.33 -1.30
CA ASP A 131 8.47 2.26 -0.43
C ASP A 131 8.34 3.65 -1.08
N SER A 132 7.12 4.19 -1.14
CA SER A 132 6.83 5.57 -1.49
C SER A 132 6.55 6.40 -0.24
N LYS A 133 7.32 7.48 -0.03
CA LYS A 133 7.26 8.30 1.19
C LYS A 133 6.96 9.76 0.85
N ASN A 134 5.81 10.26 1.30
CA ASN A 134 5.50 11.69 1.33
C ASN A 134 4.30 11.95 2.24
N ALA A 135 4.52 12.01 3.55
CA ALA A 135 3.45 12.07 4.55
C ALA A 135 2.31 11.06 4.24
N CYS A 136 1.06 11.44 4.49
CA CYS A 136 -0.13 10.64 4.16
C CYS A 136 -0.33 10.43 2.63
N TYR A 137 0.39 11.14 1.75
CA TYR A 137 0.30 10.97 0.29
C TYR A 137 1.07 9.74 -0.23
N GLY A 138 1.97 9.16 0.58
CA GLY A 138 2.77 8.01 0.17
C GLY A 138 1.94 6.84 -0.37
N SER A 139 0.80 6.55 0.26
CA SER A 139 -0.14 5.50 -0.16
C SER A 139 -0.79 5.78 -1.51
N THR A 140 -1.17 7.03 -1.77
CA THR A 140 -1.73 7.44 -3.07
C THR A 140 -0.68 7.37 -4.17
N ALA A 141 0.56 7.76 -3.89
CA ALA A 141 1.66 7.62 -4.84
C ALA A 141 1.92 6.15 -5.18
N ALA A 142 1.94 5.26 -4.18
CA ALA A 142 2.06 3.82 -4.37
C ALA A 142 0.91 3.27 -5.23
N LEU A 143 -0.32 3.75 -5.02
CA LEU A 143 -1.48 3.36 -5.81
C LEU A 143 -1.33 3.77 -7.28
N PHE A 144 -0.95 5.03 -7.56
CA PHE A 144 -0.73 5.47 -8.93
C PHE A 144 0.42 4.72 -9.60
N ASN A 145 1.49 4.40 -8.88
CA ASN A 145 2.58 3.60 -9.40
C ASN A 145 2.12 2.19 -9.80
N ALA A 146 1.28 1.55 -8.99
CA ALA A 146 0.71 0.24 -9.30
C ALA A 146 -0.21 0.28 -10.53
N ILE A 147 -1.10 1.27 -10.63
CA ILE A 147 -1.98 1.44 -11.79
C ILE A 147 -1.17 1.68 -13.06
N ASN A 148 -0.20 2.60 -12.99
CA ASN A 148 0.68 2.91 -14.12
C ASN A 148 1.51 1.69 -14.55
N TRP A 149 1.96 0.87 -13.59
CA TRP A 149 2.69 -0.37 -13.90
C TRP A 149 1.80 -1.36 -14.65
N VAL A 150 0.56 -1.58 -14.20
CA VAL A 150 -0.41 -2.44 -14.91
C VAL A 150 -0.67 -1.92 -16.32
N GLU A 151 -0.80 -0.62 -16.51
CA GLU A 151 -1.02 -0.02 -17.85
C GLU A 151 0.24 0.07 -18.72
N SER A 152 1.41 -0.30 -18.19
CA SER A 152 2.69 -0.17 -18.88
C SER A 152 3.00 -1.38 -19.77
N SER A 153 3.96 -1.20 -20.69
CA SER A 153 4.52 -2.30 -21.48
C SER A 153 5.35 -3.29 -20.66
N SER A 154 5.68 -2.94 -19.41
CA SER A 154 6.44 -3.81 -18.49
C SER A 154 5.53 -4.71 -17.66
N TRP A 155 4.22 -4.61 -17.83
CA TRP A 155 3.27 -5.47 -17.14
C TRP A 155 3.41 -6.92 -17.60
N ASP A 156 3.44 -7.84 -16.65
CA ASP A 156 3.69 -9.27 -16.85
C ASP A 156 2.43 -10.14 -16.70
N GLY A 157 1.25 -9.51 -16.61
CA GLY A 157 -0.03 -10.20 -16.41
C GLY A 157 -0.39 -10.47 -14.94
N ARG A 158 0.53 -10.23 -13.99
CA ARG A 158 0.28 -10.48 -12.56
C ARG A 158 -0.41 -9.29 -11.88
N ASN A 159 -0.97 -9.53 -10.70
CA ASN A 159 -1.61 -8.49 -9.91
C ASN A 159 -0.57 -7.63 -9.18
N ALA A 160 -0.95 -6.39 -8.87
CA ALA A 160 -0.20 -5.54 -7.95
C ALA A 160 -0.89 -5.49 -6.57
N ILE A 161 -0.09 -5.40 -5.51
CA ILE A 161 -0.54 -5.11 -4.15
C ILE A 161 -0.01 -3.74 -3.73
N VAL A 162 -0.90 -2.88 -3.24
CA VAL A 162 -0.54 -1.59 -2.64
C VAL A 162 -0.82 -1.62 -1.16
N VAL A 163 0.17 -1.27 -0.36
CA VAL A 163 0.14 -1.31 1.11
C VAL A 163 0.27 0.12 1.63
N GLY A 164 -0.84 0.75 2.04
CA GLY A 164 -0.81 2.04 2.74
C GLY A 164 -0.74 1.88 4.25
N ALA A 165 0.38 2.24 4.89
CA ALA A 165 0.69 1.95 6.28
C ALA A 165 1.04 3.23 7.06
N ILE A 166 0.51 3.38 8.28
CA ILE A 166 0.90 4.46 9.19
C ILE A 166 0.86 3.98 10.64
N SER A 167 1.92 4.24 11.40
CA SER A 167 1.91 4.06 12.86
C SER A 167 1.33 5.31 13.52
N PRO A 168 0.45 5.18 14.53
CA PRO A 168 -0.14 6.32 15.18
C PRO A 168 0.86 6.91 16.17
N SER A 169 1.37 8.09 15.87
CA SER A 169 2.01 8.94 16.87
C SER A 169 1.04 10.08 17.19
N MET A 170 0.53 10.14 18.42
CA MET A 170 -0.33 11.22 19.01
C MET A 170 -1.85 11.05 18.83
N PRO A 171 -2.68 11.80 19.63
CA PRO A 171 -4.17 11.78 19.70
C PRO A 171 -4.98 11.92 18.40
N ARG A 172 -4.35 11.78 17.24
CA ARG A 172 -4.94 12.13 15.94
C ARG A 172 -4.75 11.06 14.88
N ALA A 173 -4.03 9.97 15.19
CA ALA A 173 -3.69 8.98 14.19
C ALA A 173 -4.44 7.67 14.45
N ALA A 174 -5.13 7.17 13.44
CA ALA A 174 -5.59 5.80 13.37
C ALA A 174 -4.56 5.02 12.55
N ALA A 175 -4.06 3.91 13.09
CA ALA A 175 -3.33 2.94 12.28
C ALA A 175 -4.34 2.18 11.43
N GLY A 176 -4.23 2.35 10.12
CA GLY A 176 -5.04 1.64 9.13
C GLY A 176 -4.11 1.18 8.04
N GLN A 177 -4.03 -0.13 7.85
CA GLN A 177 -3.36 -0.70 6.70
C GLN A 177 -4.37 -0.90 5.59
N LEU A 178 -4.13 -0.44 4.37
CA LEU A 178 -4.95 -0.76 3.20
C LEU A 178 -4.16 -1.66 2.26
N ALA A 179 -4.66 -2.85 1.94
CA ALA A 179 -4.07 -3.73 0.93
C ALA A 179 -5.01 -3.79 -0.29
N VAL A 180 -4.55 -3.33 -1.45
CA VAL A 180 -5.39 -3.29 -2.67
C VAL A 180 -4.84 -4.18 -3.78
N ARG A 181 -5.68 -5.08 -4.30
CA ARG A 181 -5.38 -5.87 -5.51
C ARG A 181 -5.80 -5.11 -6.77
N VAL A 182 -4.95 -5.04 -7.78
CA VAL A 182 -5.26 -4.44 -9.09
C VAL A 182 -5.22 -5.50 -10.21
N HIS A 183 -6.28 -5.56 -11.04
CA HIS A 183 -6.47 -6.28 -12.34
C HIS A 183 -7.58 -7.37 -12.47
N LEU A 184 -8.60 -7.11 -13.30
CA LEU A 184 -9.62 -8.09 -13.75
C LEU A 184 -9.10 -8.94 -14.92
N PRO A 185 -9.39 -10.25 -14.99
CA PRO A 185 -9.09 -11.03 -16.18
C PRO A 185 -9.96 -10.55 -17.36
N CYS A 186 -9.35 -10.46 -18.55
CA CYS A 186 -10.07 -10.54 -19.82
C CYS A 186 -10.73 -11.92 -19.98
#